data_AF-A0A8F0F7E7-F1
#
_entry.id   AF-A0A8F0F7E7-F1
#
_cell.length_a   1.000
_cell.length_b   1.000
_cell.length_c   1.000
_cell.angle_alpha   90.00
_cell.angle_beta   90.00
_cell.angle_gamma   90.00
#
_symmetry.space_group_name_H-M   'P 1'
#
loop_
_entity.id
_entity.type
_entity.pdbx_description
1 polymer ?
#
loop_
_entity_poly.entity_id
_entity_poly.type
_entity_poly.pdbx_seq_one_letter_code
_entity_poly.pdbx_strand_id
1 'polypeptide(L)' 'MNDNFKKSNDYQSRWGFYLVSETLNGRVAMIALVIIILLEAFTKKTLLDIVSTFIN' A
#
# COMPACT_ATOMS: atom_id res chain seq x y z
N MET A 1 -2.20 30.23 29.65
CA MET A 1 -1.22 29.36 28.97
C MET A 1 -1.40 29.55 27.48
N ASN A 2 -0.30 29.79 26.75
CA ASN A 2 -0.30 30.17 25.35
C ASN A 2 -0.22 28.90 24.49
N ASP A 3 -1.33 28.54 23.87
CA ASP A 3 -1.46 27.36 23.01
C ASP A 3 -0.75 27.58 21.66
N ASN A 4 0.58 27.66 21.70
CA ASN A 4 1.41 27.56 20.50
C ASN A 4 1.60 26.10 20.12
N PHE A 5 0.51 25.42 19.74
CA PHE A 5 0.63 24.24 18.87
C PHE A 5 1.08 24.73 17.49
N LYS A 6 2.39 24.97 17.35
CA LYS A 6 3.02 24.94 16.03
C LYS A 6 2.83 23.52 15.51
N LYS A 7 1.73 23.30 14.78
CA LYS A 7 1.57 22.17 13.89
C LYS A 7 2.71 22.28 12.89
N SER A 8 3.81 21.56 13.16
CA SER A 8 4.96 21.52 12.28
C SER A 8 4.43 21.16 10.91
N ASN A 9 4.68 22.07 9.98
CA ASN A 9 4.22 21.96 8.61
C ASN A 9 5.14 20.97 7.89
N ASP A 10 5.17 19.72 8.37
CA ASP A 10 5.95 18.60 7.81
C ASP A 10 5.34 18.14 6.47
N TYR A 11 4.33 18.86 5.99
CA TYR A 11 3.77 18.91 4.64
C TYR A 11 4.69 19.57 3.61
N GLN A 12 6.02 19.56 3.81
CA GLN A 12 6.90 19.85 2.69
C GLN A 12 6.97 18.61 1.80
N SER A 13 6.00 18.54 0.90
CA SER A 13 6.05 17.73 -0.32
C SER A 13 7.23 18.21 -1.17
N ARG A 14 8.44 17.81 -0.78
CA ARG A 14 9.61 17.73 -1.66
C ARG A 14 9.46 16.41 -2.39
N TRP A 15 9.81 16.36 -3.68
CA TRP A 15 9.81 15.15 -4.51
C TRP A 15 10.32 13.91 -3.75
N GLY A 16 9.41 13.19 -3.11
CA GLY A 16 9.73 12.32 -1.99
C GLY A 16 8.45 11.92 -1.26
N PHE A 17 8.36 10.63 -0.95
CA PHE A 17 7.15 9.99 -0.46
C PHE A 17 6.56 10.74 0.74
N TYR A 18 5.32 11.20 0.58
CA TYR A 18 4.57 11.80 1.67
C TYR A 18 4.32 10.71 2.73
N LEU A 19 4.78 10.93 3.97
CA LEU A 19 4.86 9.90 5.04
C LEU A 19 3.51 9.18 5.27
N VAL A 20 2.40 9.92 5.18
CA VAL A 20 1.05 9.35 5.30
C VAL A 20 0.71 8.48 4.10
N SER A 21 1.06 8.92 2.89
CA SER A 21 0.84 8.14 1.66
C SER A 21 1.70 6.87 1.65
N GLU A 22 2.95 6.94 2.12
CA GLU A 22 3.82 5.77 2.24
C GLU A 22 3.25 4.74 3.22
N THR A 23 2.82 5.20 4.39
CA THR A 23 2.24 4.32 5.41
C THR A 23 0.94 3.67 4.91
N LEU A 24 0.09 4.42 4.22
CA LEU A 24 -1.15 3.89 3.65
C LEU A 24 -0.87 2.90 2.52
N ASN A 25 0.03 3.24 1.60
CA ASN A 25 0.41 2.36 0.50
C ASN A 25 1.06 1.06 1.01
N GLY A 26 1.92 1.15 2.04
CA GLY A 26 2.52 -0.01 2.68
C GLY A 26 1.49 -0.93 3.32
N ARG A 27 0.47 -0.38 4.00
CA ARG A 27 -0.64 -1.17 4.56
C ARG A 27 -1.46 -1.86 3.49
N VAL A 28 -1.81 -1.13 2.43
CA VAL A 28 -2.55 -1.69 1.29
C VAL A 28 -1.76 -2.81 0.62
N ALA A 29 -0.45 -2.62 0.42
CA ALA A 29 0.42 -3.63 -0.17
C ALA A 29 0.53 -4.89 0.70
N MET A 30 0.65 -4.75 2.03
CA MET A 30 0.66 -5.91 2.95
C MET A 30 -0.66 -6.70 2.87
N ILE A 31 -1.80 -6.02 2.87
CA ILE A 31 -3.12 -6.69 2.75
C ILE A 31 -3.25 -7.40 1.41
N ALA A 32 -2.87 -6.73 0.32
CA ALA A 32 -2.91 -7.31 -1.03
C ALA A 32 -2.03 -8.57 -1.12
N LEU A 33 -0.83 -8.54 -0.53
CA LEU A 33 0.08 -9.69 -0.50
C LEU A 33 -0.55 -10.89 0.22
N VAL A 34 -1.21 -10.68 1.36
CA VAL A 34 -1.89 -11.76 2.09
C VAL A 34 -2.99 -12.38 1.23
N ILE A 35 -3.80 -11.56 0.55
CA ILE A 35 -4.88 -12.05 -0.34
C ILE A 35 -4.29 -12.85 -1.50
N ILE A 36 -3.22 -12.34 -2.12
CA ILE A 36 -2.48 -13.01 -3.20
C ILE A 36 -2.03 -14.41 -2.76
N ILE A 37 -1.37 -14.50 -1.61
CA ILE A 37 -0.84 -15.78 -1.10
C ILE A 37 -1.98 -16.76 -0.83
N LEU A 38 -3.09 -16.30 -0.27
CA LEU A 38 -4.27 -17.14 -0.05
C LEU A 38 -4.82 -17.66 -1.40
N LEU A 39 -4.97 -16.80 -2.39
CA LEU A 39 -5.44 -17.19 -3.73
C LEU A 39 -4.50 -18.21 -4.38
N GLU A 40 -3.18 -18.01 -4.32
CA GLU A 40 -2.21 -18.96 -4.86
C GLU A 40 -2.27 -20.31 -4.13
N ALA A 41 -2.42 -20.31 -2.80
CA ALA A 41 -2.51 -21.52 -2.00
C ALA A 41 -3.78 -22.36 -2.31
N PHE A 42 -4.93 -21.70 -2.50
CA PHE A 42 -6.19 -22.40 -2.83
C PHE A 42 -6.24 -22.86 -4.28
N THR A 43 -5.80 -22.01 -5.21
CA THR A 43 -5.96 -22.28 -6.65
C THR A 43 -4.81 -23.14 -7.19
N LYS A 44 -3.69 -23.25 -6.46
CA LYS A 44 -2.43 -23.88 -6.90
C LYS A 44 -1.91 -23.34 -8.24
N LYS A 45 -2.38 -22.15 -8.62
CA LYS A 45 -2.03 -21.41 -9.82
C LYS A 45 -1.29 -20.18 -9.38
N THR A 46 -0.23 -19.85 -10.12
CA THR A 46 0.54 -18.63 -9.89
C THR A 46 -0.30 -17.41 -10.27
N LEU A 47 0.00 -16.26 -9.67
CA LEU A 47 -0.66 -15.00 -10.04
C LEU A 47 -0.60 -14.71 -11.54
N LEU A 48 0.51 -15.04 -12.19
CA LEU A 48 0.69 -14.83 -13.63
C LEU A 48 -0.33 -15.64 -14.45
N ASP A 49 -0.63 -16.86 -14.02
CA ASP A 49 -1.64 -17.73 -14.67
C ASP A 49 -3.05 -17.15 -14.51
N ILE A 50 -3.37 -16.65 -13.31
CA ILE A 50 -4.65 -15.99 -13.02
C ILE A 50 -4.79 -14.74 -13.89
N VAL A 51 -3.79 -13.87 -13.90
CA VAL A 51 -3.78 -12.63 -14.71
C VAL A 51 -3.90 -12.94 -16.20
N SER A 52 -3.22 -13.99 -16.69
CA SER A 52 -3.32 -14.41 -18.09
C SER A 52 -4.73 -14.86 -18.48
N THR A 53 -5.48 -15.45 -17.55
CA THR A 53 -6.87 -15.88 -17.76
C THR A 53 -7.83 -14.68 -17.89
N PHE A 54 -7.51 -13.54 -17.31
CA PHE A 54 -8.34 -12.32 -17.38
C PHE A 54 -8.01 -11.42 -18.58
N ILE A 55 -6.82 -11.55 -19.17
CA ILE A 55 -6.36 -10.73 -20.30
C ILE A 55 -6.72 -11.38 -21.65
N ASN A 56 -7.03 -12.67 -21.66
CA ASN A 56 -7.38 -13.46 -22.83
C ASN A 56 -8.91 -13.61 -22.96
#